data_AF-A0A1G2BE85-F1
#
_entry.id   AF-A0A1G2BE85-F1
#
_cell.length_a   1.000
_cell.length_b   1.000
_cell.length_c   1.000
_cell.angle_alpha   90.00
_cell.angle_beta   90.00
_cell.angle_gamma   90.00
#
_symmetry.space_group_name_H-M   'P 1'
#
loop_
_entity.id
_entity.type
_entity.pdbx_description
1 polymer ?
#
loop_
_entity_poly.entity_id
_entity_poly.type
_entity_poly.pdbx_seq_one_letter_code
_entity_poly.pdbx_strand_id
1 'polypeptide(L)'
;MTIYEKRDNNIKQFVTKIMFIKKIKDQFIKLLLGKQAVPAGLFELAEYFNLNDPIQFEFKKAEDGESTVAISTNYRYGSIITKGHNLEELDRNIKDAILTSFEVPGSYANDVHLKRVGEKKESYAIA
;
A
#
# COMPACT_ATOMS: atom_id res chain seq x y z
N MET A 1 -17.55 17.90 28.50
CA MET A 1 -16.93 16.63 28.10
C MET A 1 -15.92 16.23 29.17
N THR A 2 -16.25 15.23 29.97
CA THR A 2 -15.44 14.80 31.12
C THR A 2 -14.31 13.88 30.69
N ILE A 3 -13.22 13.86 31.47
CA ILE A 3 -12.02 13.03 31.24
C ILE A 3 -12.34 11.53 31.11
N TYR A 4 -13.48 11.09 31.67
CA TYR A 4 -13.99 9.72 31.57
C TYR A 4 -14.57 9.39 30.19
N GLU A 5 -15.38 10.27 29.59
CA GLU A 5 -15.94 10.05 28.24
C GLU A 5 -14.86 9.96 27.16
N LYS A 6 -13.76 10.72 27.34
CA LYS A 6 -12.65 10.72 26.39
C LYS A 6 -11.86 9.41 26.40
N ARG A 7 -11.75 8.72 27.54
CA ARG A 7 -11.10 7.38 27.62
C ARG A 7 -11.96 6.30 26.97
N ASP A 8 -13.26 6.32 27.24
CA ASP A 8 -14.20 5.32 26.72
C ASP A 8 -14.28 5.35 25.19
N ASN A 9 -14.29 6.54 24.60
CA ASN A 9 -14.26 6.70 23.15
C ASN A 9 -12.95 6.23 22.51
N ASN A 10 -11.80 6.44 23.17
CA ASN A 10 -10.52 5.93 22.69
C ASN A 10 -10.46 4.39 22.71
N ILE A 11 -10.97 3.77 23.79
CA ILE A 11 -11.02 2.31 23.91
C ILE A 11 -11.95 1.72 22.86
N LYS A 12 -13.14 2.31 22.67
CA LYS A 12 -14.08 1.87 21.62
C LYS A 12 -13.47 2.00 20.22
N GLN A 13 -12.78 3.10 19.93
CA GLN A 13 -12.09 3.28 18.65
C GLN A 13 -10.99 2.22 18.45
N PHE A 14 -10.20 1.93 19.49
CA PHE A 14 -9.15 0.91 19.46
C PHE A 14 -9.69 -0.51 19.26
N VAL A 15 -10.71 -0.91 20.03
CA VAL A 15 -11.36 -2.22 19.92
C VAL A 15 -12.04 -2.40 18.57
N THR A 16 -12.67 -1.34 18.05
CA THR A 16 -13.28 -1.35 16.72
C THR A 16 -12.21 -1.55 15.64
N LYS A 17 -11.08 -0.83 15.72
CA LYS A 17 -9.93 -1.02 14.82
C LYS A 17 -9.41 -2.47 14.85
N ILE A 18 -9.26 -3.06 16.04
CA ILE A 18 -8.87 -4.47 16.21
C ILE A 18 -9.90 -5.42 15.58
N MET A 19 -11.20 -5.19 15.78
CA MET A 19 -12.25 -6.03 15.20
C MET A 19 -12.25 -5.98 13.68
N PHE A 20 -12.03 -4.80 13.08
CA PHE A 20 -11.89 -4.67 11.63
C PHE A 20 -10.64 -5.39 11.12
N ILE A 21 -9.49 -5.25 11.78
CA ILE A 21 -8.24 -5.95 11.43
C ILE A 21 -8.43 -7.47 11.45
N LYS A 22 -9.11 -8.01 12.47
CA LYS A 22 -9.36 -9.45 12.58
C LYS A 22 -10.28 -9.97 11.47
N LYS A 23 -11.36 -9.26 11.15
CA LYS A 23 -12.30 -9.66 10.09
C LYS A 23 -11.66 -9.63 8.71
N ILE A 24 -10.82 -8.63 8.44
CA ILE A 24 -10.07 -8.53 7.18
C ILE A 24 -9.07 -9.69 7.09
N LYS A 25 -8.27 -9.96 8.15
CA LYS A 25 -7.38 -11.13 8.18
C LYS A 25 -8.13 -12.44 7.92
N ASP A 26 -9.26 -12.67 8.59
CA ASP A 26 -10.02 -13.92 8.43
C ASP A 26 -10.61 -14.09 7.03
N GLN A 27 -11.06 -13.02 6.38
CA GLN A 27 -11.60 -13.09 5.02
C GLN A 27 -10.50 -13.24 3.96
N PHE A 28 -9.35 -12.57 4.14
CA PHE A 28 -8.18 -12.78 3.28
C PHE A 28 -7.64 -14.20 3.44
N ILE A 29 -7.46 -14.70 4.66
CA ILE A 29 -6.98 -16.07 4.90
C ILE A 29 -7.92 -17.10 4.26
N LYS A 30 -9.25 -16.92 4.35
CA LYS A 30 -10.22 -17.82 3.71
C LYS A 30 -10.22 -17.72 2.19
N LEU A 31 -10.00 -16.52 1.64
CA LEU A 31 -9.88 -16.31 0.20
C LEU A 31 -8.58 -16.92 -0.37
N LEU A 32 -7.47 -16.79 0.37
CA LEU A 32 -6.13 -17.29 0.03
C LEU A 32 -6.02 -18.81 0.16
N LEU A 33 -6.62 -19.42 1.18
CA LEU A 33 -6.58 -20.88 1.39
C LEU A 33 -7.58 -21.65 0.52
N GLY A 34 -8.60 -20.99 -0.02
CA GLY A 34 -9.66 -21.61 -0.82
C GLY A 34 -9.35 -21.75 -2.31
N LYS A 35 -8.33 -21.05 -2.83
CA LYS A 35 -7.90 -21.10 -4.23
C LYS A 35 -6.38 -21.05 -4.27
N GLN A 36 -5.74 -22.13 -4.72
CA GLN A 36 -4.33 -22.23 -5.17
C GLN A 36 -3.29 -21.34 -4.47
N ALA A 37 -2.34 -21.97 -3.78
CA ALA A 37 -1.11 -21.41 -3.20
C ALA A 37 -0.80 -19.96 -3.65
N VAL A 38 -1.29 -18.99 -2.89
CA VAL A 38 -1.10 -17.58 -3.20
C VAL A 38 0.31 -17.17 -2.75
N PRO A 39 1.03 -16.32 -3.49
CA PRO A 39 2.38 -15.91 -3.12
C PRO A 39 2.40 -15.29 -1.73
N ALA A 40 3.37 -15.68 -0.90
CA ALA A 40 3.56 -15.13 0.45
C ALA A 40 3.65 -13.59 0.43
N GLY A 41 4.29 -13.06 -0.61
CA GLY A 41 4.38 -11.64 -0.91
C GLY A 41 3.05 -10.89 -0.93
N LEU A 42 1.97 -11.52 -1.39
CA LEU A 42 0.65 -10.88 -1.43
C LEU A 42 0.12 -10.62 -0.01
N PHE A 43 0.35 -11.58 0.89
CA PHE A 43 -0.02 -11.45 2.29
C PHE A 43 0.83 -10.37 2.97
N GLU A 44 2.13 -10.36 2.73
CA GLU A 44 3.06 -9.36 3.29
C GLU A 44 2.74 -7.95 2.80
N LEU A 45 2.40 -7.79 1.53
CA LEU A 45 1.97 -6.51 0.96
C LEU A 45 0.69 -6.01 1.64
N ALA A 46 -0.30 -6.88 1.82
CA ALA A 46 -1.53 -6.55 2.52
C ALA A 46 -1.27 -6.20 3.99
N GLU A 47 -0.46 -6.99 4.69
CA GLU A 47 -0.08 -6.73 6.07
C GLU A 47 0.70 -5.41 6.21
N TYR A 48 1.60 -5.11 5.28
CA TYR A 48 2.33 -3.85 5.24
C TYR A 48 1.39 -2.64 5.22
N PHE A 49 0.42 -2.60 4.29
CA PHE A 49 -0.52 -1.49 4.20
C PHE A 49 -1.55 -1.43 5.34
N ASN A 50 -1.75 -2.54 6.06
CA ASN A 50 -2.58 -2.55 7.28
C ASN A 50 -1.84 -1.94 8.49
N LEU A 51 -0.51 -2.04 8.52
CA LEU A 51 0.33 -1.60 9.64
C LEU A 51 0.99 -0.24 9.41
N ASN A 52 1.07 0.20 8.15
CA ASN A 52 1.78 1.42 7.75
C ASN A 52 0.87 2.36 6.96
N ASP A 53 1.27 3.62 6.90
CA ASP A 53 0.63 4.61 6.04
C ASP A 53 0.84 4.28 4.54
N PRO A 54 0.01 4.85 3.65
CA PRO A 54 0.25 4.79 2.20
C PRO A 54 1.69 5.17 1.84
N ILE A 55 2.28 4.47 0.86
CA ILE A 55 3.64 4.76 0.41
C ILE A 55 3.62 6.07 -0.37
N GLN A 56 4.32 7.08 0.14
CA GLN A 56 4.44 8.40 -0.44
C GLN A 56 5.64 8.47 -1.37
N PHE A 57 5.49 9.18 -2.49
CA PHE A 57 6.54 9.42 -3.46
C PHE A 57 6.75 10.91 -3.68
N GLU A 58 8.02 11.31 -3.77
CA GLU A 58 8.42 12.61 -4.31
C GLU A 58 8.70 12.47 -5.81
N PHE A 59 8.14 13.37 -6.63
CA PHE A 59 8.35 13.39 -8.07
C PHE A 59 9.36 14.47 -8.46
N LYS A 60 10.40 14.09 -9.21
CA LYS A 60 11.45 14.99 -9.72
C LYS A 60 11.57 14.83 -11.22
N LYS A 61 11.93 15.89 -11.93
CA LYS A 61 12.38 15.74 -13.32
C LYS A 61 13.72 15.00 -13.34
N ALA A 62 13.85 14.05 -14.25
CA ALA A 62 15.12 13.38 -14.51
C ALA A 62 16.10 14.32 -15.21
N GLU A 63 17.39 13.95 -15.22
CA GLU A 63 18.45 14.72 -15.88
C GLU A 63 18.26 14.83 -17.40
N ASP A 64 17.53 13.90 -18.00
CA ASP A 64 17.13 13.95 -19.42
C ASP A 64 16.09 15.05 -19.73
N GLY A 65 15.48 15.65 -18.71
CA GLY A 65 14.48 16.71 -18.82
C GLY A 65 13.08 16.27 -19.29
N GLU A 66 12.95 15.03 -19.77
CA GLU A 66 11.73 14.47 -20.36
C GLU A 66 11.03 13.48 -19.43
N SER A 67 11.81 12.72 -18.65
CA SER A 67 11.29 11.71 -17.73
C SER A 67 11.02 12.31 -16.35
N THR A 68 10.07 11.71 -15.63
CA THR A 68 9.85 11.96 -14.20
C THR A 68 10.38 10.79 -13.40
N VAL A 69 11.16 11.07 -12.36
CA VAL A 69 11.63 10.12 -11.35
C VAL A 69 10.71 10.20 -10.14
N ALA A 70 10.25 9.05 -9.65
CA ALA A 70 9.53 8.94 -8.39
C ALA A 70 10.42 8.25 -7.34
N ILE A 71 10.50 8.83 -6.16
CA ILE A 71 11.32 8.35 -5.04
C ILE A 71 10.43 8.19 -3.81
N SER A 72 10.36 6.98 -3.24
CA SER A 72 9.56 6.78 -2.02
C SER A 72 10.22 7.42 -0.81
N THR A 73 9.42 8.07 0.05
CA THR A 73 9.91 8.86 1.19
C THR A 73 9.63 8.22 2.55
N ASN A 74 8.67 7.30 2.62
CA ASN A 74 8.22 6.65 3.86
C ASN A 74 8.15 5.12 3.78
N TYR A 75 8.76 4.52 2.76
CA TYR A 75 8.81 3.07 2.60
C TYR A 75 9.75 2.43 3.62
N ARG A 76 9.30 1.39 4.35
CA ARG A 76 10.08 0.85 5.48
C ARG A 76 11.25 -0.04 5.08
N TYR A 77 11.21 -0.64 3.89
CA TYR A 77 12.23 -1.59 3.44
C TYR A 77 13.31 -0.94 2.56
N GLY A 78 13.49 0.38 2.67
CA GLY A 78 14.46 1.17 1.93
C GLY A 78 13.78 2.23 1.06
N SER A 79 14.20 2.34 -0.20
CA SER A 79 13.63 3.32 -1.14
C SER A 79 13.27 2.63 -2.45
N ILE A 80 12.06 2.92 -2.92
CA ILE A 80 11.58 2.56 -4.25
C ILE A 80 11.88 3.75 -5.14
N ILE A 81 12.67 3.54 -6.18
CA ILE A 81 13.03 4.56 -7.16
C ILE A 81 12.58 4.06 -8.53
N THR A 82 11.72 4.81 -9.20
CA THR A 82 11.25 4.49 -10.55
C THR A 82 11.29 5.72 -11.43
N LYS A 83 11.20 5.52 -12.75
CA LYS A 83 11.10 6.60 -13.73
C LYS A 83 10.03 6.29 -14.76
N GLY A 84 9.51 7.31 -15.43
CA GLY A 84 8.62 7.16 -16.58
C GLY A 84 8.59 8.44 -17.42
N HIS A 85 8.34 8.30 -18.71
CA HIS A 85 8.27 9.42 -19.67
C HIS A 85 6.93 10.16 -19.59
N ASN A 86 5.91 9.53 -19.01
CA ASN A 86 4.61 10.14 -18.77
C ASN A 86 3.98 9.59 -17.48
N LEU A 87 2.87 10.19 -17.05
CA LEU A 87 2.24 9.85 -15.77
C LEU A 87 1.67 8.43 -15.72
N GLU A 88 1.23 7.87 -16.85
CA GLU A 88 0.67 6.53 -16.95
C GLU A 88 1.77 5.46 -16.84
N GLU A 89 2.86 5.65 -17.57
CA GLU A 89 4.04 4.81 -17.44
C GLU A 89 4.62 4.88 -16.03
N LEU A 90 4.72 6.08 -15.46
CA LEU A 90 5.19 6.26 -14.09
C LEU A 90 4.29 5.54 -13.08
N ASP A 91 2.95 5.59 -13.26
CA ASP A 91 1.99 4.85 -12.42
C ASP A 91 2.24 3.35 -12.46
N ARG A 92 2.34 2.80 -13.67
CA ARG A 92 2.59 1.38 -13.88
C ARG A 92 3.91 0.96 -13.26
N ASN A 93 4.97 1.74 -13.46
CA ASN A 93 6.30 1.42 -12.95
C ASN A 93 6.36 1.52 -11.42
N ILE A 94 5.66 2.47 -10.80
CA ILE A 94 5.55 2.54 -9.34
C ILE A 94 4.81 1.31 -8.80
N LYS A 95 3.66 0.95 -9.39
CA LYS A 95 2.90 -0.24 -8.97
C LYS A 95 3.73 -1.51 -9.11
N ASP A 96 4.41 -1.68 -10.25
CA ASP A 96 5.26 -2.83 -10.51
C ASP A 96 6.43 -2.92 -9.52
N ALA A 97 7.07 -1.79 -9.20
CA ALA A 97 8.15 -1.76 -8.22
C ALA A 97 7.67 -2.07 -6.79
N ILE A 98 6.46 -1.62 -6.43
CA ILE A 98 5.82 -2.00 -5.16
C ILE A 98 5.50 -3.49 -5.15
N LEU A 99 4.98 -4.08 -6.23
CA LEU A 99 4.70 -5.52 -6.26
C LEU A 99 6.00 -6.34 -6.19
N THR A 100 7.02 -5.91 -6.94
CA THR A 100 8.33 -6.55 -6.98
C THR A 100 9.03 -6.54 -5.62
N SER A 101 8.92 -5.45 -4.86
CA SER A 101 9.56 -5.35 -3.55
C SER A 101 8.95 -6.27 -2.49
N PHE A 102 7.77 -6.82 -2.77
CA PHE A 102 7.12 -7.86 -1.98
C PHE A 102 7.11 -9.21 -2.72
N GLU A 103 7.91 -9.39 -3.77
CA GLU A 103 7.98 -10.63 -4.54
C GLU A 103 6.62 -11.11 -5.09
N VAL A 104 5.71 -10.16 -5.38
CA VAL A 104 4.39 -10.47 -5.95
C VAL A 104 4.50 -10.53 -7.48
N PRO A 105 4.19 -11.68 -8.11
CA PRO A 105 4.19 -11.79 -9.56
C PRO A 105 3.15 -10.85 -10.19
N GLY A 106 3.48 -10.25 -11.33
CA GLY A 106 2.61 -9.32 -12.04
C GLY A 106 1.23 -9.90 -12.43
N SER A 107 1.08 -11.22 -12.52
CA SER A 107 -0.23 -11.88 -12.73
C SER A 107 -1.25 -11.56 -11.63
N TYR A 108 -0.79 -11.23 -10.43
CA TYR A 108 -1.62 -10.85 -9.28
C TYR A 108 -1.81 -9.33 -9.15
N ALA A 109 -1.26 -8.52 -10.07
CA ALA A 109 -1.37 -7.06 -9.99
C ALA A 109 -2.82 -6.57 -9.96
N ASN A 110 -3.74 -7.29 -10.63
CA ASN A 110 -5.16 -6.98 -10.64
C ASN A 110 -5.85 -7.31 -9.30
N ASP A 111 -5.34 -8.28 -8.55
CA ASP A 111 -5.91 -8.75 -7.28
C ASP A 111 -5.55 -7.82 -6.11
N VAL A 112 -4.46 -7.06 -6.25
CA VAL A 112 -3.91 -6.18 -5.20
C VAL A 112 -4.65 -4.84 -5.11
N HIS A 113 -5.40 -4.44 -6.14
CA HIS A 113 -6.11 -3.15 -6.20
C HIS A 113 -5.28 -1.94 -5.72
N LEU A 114 -4.00 -1.91 -6.08
CA LEU A 114 -3.07 -0.81 -5.76
C LEU A 114 -3.53 0.46 -6.50
N LYS A 115 -3.79 1.54 -5.74
CA LYS A 115 -4.31 2.80 -6.28
C LYS A 115 -3.52 3.99 -5.75
N ARG A 116 -3.47 5.05 -6.56
CA ARG A 116 -3.04 6.38 -6.11
C ARG A 116 -4.10 6.96 -5.16
N VAL A 117 -3.67 7.46 -4.01
CA VAL A 117 -4.51 8.01 -2.95
C VAL A 117 -3.97 9.37 -2.47
N GLY A 118 -4.81 10.12 -1.74
CA GLY A 118 -4.49 11.45 -1.21
C GLY A 118 -4.74 12.61 -2.19
N GLU A 119 -4.75 13.84 -1.68
CA GLU A 119 -5.09 15.04 -2.45
C GLU A 119 -4.11 15.31 -3.61
N LYS A 120 -2.80 15.09 -3.37
CA LYS A 120 -1.76 15.26 -4.38
C LYS A 120 -1.57 14.04 -5.28
N LYS A 121 -2.23 12.92 -4.99
CA LYS A 121 -2.10 11.63 -5.71
C LYS A 121 -0.65 11.12 -5.86
N GLU A 122 0.20 11.48 -4.90
CA GLU A 122 1.60 11.07 -4.78
C GLU A 122 1.79 9.87 -3.85
N SER A 123 0.69 9.31 -3.34
CA SER A 123 0.70 8.19 -2.40
C SER A 123 0.03 6.96 -2.99
N TYR A 124 0.46 5.77 -2.59
CA TYR A 124 -0.10 4.48 -3.03
C TYR A 124 -0.56 3.62 -1.86
N ALA A 125 -1.71 2.97 -2.01
CA ALA A 125 -2.27 2.04 -1.04
C ALA A 125 -3.12 0.96 -1.74
N ILE A 126 -3.43 -0.12 -1.02
CA ILE A 126 -4.46 -1.09 -1.40
C ILE A 126 -5.83 -0.49 -1.07
N ALA A 127 -6.78 -0.49 -2.02
CA ALA A 127 -8.10 0.13 -1.86
C ALA A 127 -9.22 -0.57 -2.64
#